data_AF-A0A0F9WW46-F1
#
_entry.id   AF-A0A0F9WW46-F1
#
_cell.length_a   1.000
_cell.length_b   1.000
_cell.length_c   1.000
_cell.angle_alpha   90.00
_cell.angle_beta   90.00
_cell.angle_gamma   90.00
#
_symmetry.space_group_name_H-M   'P 1'
#
loop_
_entity.id
_entity.type
_entity.pdbx_description
1 polymer ?
#
loop_
_entity_poly.entity_id
_entity_poly.type
_entity_poly.pdbx_seq_one_letter_code
_entity_poly.pdbx_strand_id
1 'polypeptide(L)'
;MDLKEFITETITGIIEATNELQEKWSDDGVIVNPPVDSKQSNLFKEGGTGHVYRQIQNVSFDVAVTAATETGGGGKAGLKVFSAEVGVDGTHTRQNEEVSRVQFSIPLTLRASIAESVHREQRRKVSEESAKRTEAAKRRRSDSAEAVNWKF
;
A
#
# COMPACT_ATOMS: atom_id res chain seq x y z
N MET A 1 30.31 13.50 1.69
CA MET A 1 28.88 13.68 1.95
C MET A 1 28.75 14.10 3.40
N ASP A 2 28.19 15.28 3.65
CA ASP A 2 27.82 15.65 5.03
C ASP A 2 26.48 15.00 5.43
N LEU A 3 26.07 15.12 6.71
CA LEU A 3 24.82 14.52 7.19
C LEU A 3 23.56 15.09 6.50
N LYS A 4 23.61 16.34 6.02
CA LYS A 4 22.46 16.98 5.36
C LYS A 4 22.31 16.46 3.93
N GLU A 5 23.41 16.38 3.19
CA GLU A 5 23.49 15.75 1.86
C GLU A 5 23.03 14.29 1.97
N PHE A 6 23.64 13.56 2.90
CA PHE A 6 23.06 12.48 3.72
C PHE A 6 21.61 12.09 3.45
N ILE A 7 20.81 12.75 4.28
CA ILE A 7 19.38 12.62 4.42
C ILE A 7 18.67 13.06 3.14
N THR A 8 19.16 14.10 2.47
CA THR A 8 18.52 14.66 1.27
C THR A 8 18.55 13.69 0.10
N GLU A 9 19.69 13.08 -0.19
CA GLU A 9 19.81 12.12 -1.29
C GLU A 9 19.02 10.84 -0.98
N THR A 10 19.10 10.35 0.26
CA THR A 10 18.37 9.15 0.69
C THR A 10 16.86 9.33 0.56
N ILE A 11 16.31 10.43 1.07
CA ILE A 11 14.87 10.71 0.99
C ILE A 11 14.44 10.94 -0.46
N THR A 12 15.24 11.66 -1.26
CA THR A 12 14.96 11.88 -2.68
C THR A 12 14.85 10.55 -3.43
N GLY A 13 15.80 9.63 -3.23
CA GLY A 13 15.75 8.31 -3.87
C GLY A 13 14.52 7.49 -3.48
N ILE A 14 14.09 7.57 -2.21
CA ILE A 14 12.85 6.92 -1.75
C ILE A 14 11.61 7.54 -2.44
N ILE A 15 11.55 8.87 -2.55
CA ILE A 15 10.44 9.59 -3.20
C ILE A 15 10.39 9.24 -4.69
N GLU A 16 11.51 9.33 -5.40
CA GLU A 16 11.59 9.04 -6.83
C GLU A 16 11.20 7.59 -7.11
N ALA A 17 11.76 6.62 -6.38
CA ALA A 17 11.38 5.21 -6.53
C ALA A 17 9.89 4.97 -6.25
N THR A 18 9.32 5.65 -5.25
CA THR A 18 7.89 5.55 -4.94
C THR A 18 7.04 6.09 -6.08
N ASN A 19 7.39 7.25 -6.63
CA ASN A 19 6.67 7.87 -7.76
C ASN A 19 6.76 7.00 -9.02
N GLU A 20 7.95 6.48 -9.35
CA GLU A 20 8.16 5.58 -10.49
C GLU A 20 7.33 4.30 -10.35
N LEU A 21 7.28 3.71 -9.15
CA LEU A 21 6.47 2.52 -8.90
C LEU A 21 4.96 2.82 -9.01
N GLN A 22 4.52 3.99 -8.54
CA GLN A 22 3.12 4.42 -8.70
C GLN A 22 2.74 4.55 -10.18
N GLU A 23 3.59 5.19 -10.98
CA GLU A 23 3.35 5.35 -12.41
C GLU A 23 3.35 3.99 -13.13
N LYS A 24 4.39 3.18 -12.89
CA LYS A 24 4.59 1.89 -13.54
C LYS A 24 3.44 0.90 -13.32
N TRP A 25 2.84 0.90 -12.13
CA TRP A 25 1.81 -0.08 -11.76
C TRP A 25 0.40 0.51 -11.64
N SER A 26 0.22 1.75 -12.09
CA SER A 26 -1.07 2.47 -12.05
C SER A 26 -2.22 1.67 -12.68
N ASP A 27 -1.94 0.99 -13.80
CA ASP A 27 -2.95 0.23 -14.56
C ASP A 27 -3.13 -1.23 -14.07
N ASP A 28 -2.17 -1.75 -13.30
CA ASP A 28 -2.20 -3.14 -12.81
C ASP A 28 -2.95 -3.30 -11.47
N GLY A 29 -3.49 -2.18 -10.97
CA GLY A 29 -4.26 -2.15 -9.74
C GLY A 29 -3.42 -2.33 -8.49
N VAL A 30 -2.10 -2.14 -8.56
CA VAL A 30 -1.23 -2.00 -7.39
C VAL A 30 -1.25 -0.52 -6.98
N ILE A 31 -1.32 -0.23 -5.68
CA ILE A 31 -1.31 1.15 -5.19
C ILE A 31 -0.17 1.28 -4.19
N VAL A 32 0.86 2.02 -4.56
CA VAL A 32 1.96 2.38 -3.67
C VAL A 32 1.58 3.62 -2.88
N ASN A 33 1.86 3.64 -1.59
CA ASN A 33 1.41 4.64 -0.63
C ASN A 33 -0.12 4.89 -0.65
N PRO A 34 -0.93 3.84 -0.39
CA PRO A 34 -2.39 3.92 -0.45
C PRO A 34 -2.98 4.81 0.67
N PRO A 35 -4.16 5.43 0.46
CA PRO A 35 -4.89 6.12 1.52
C PRO A 35 -5.33 5.12 2.60
N VAL A 36 -5.32 5.56 3.85
CA VAL A 36 -5.72 4.72 5.00
C VAL A 36 -7.24 4.72 5.20
N ASP A 37 -7.82 3.55 5.49
CA ASP A 37 -9.18 3.44 6.02
C ASP A 37 -9.13 3.23 7.55
N SER A 38 -10.01 3.94 8.25
CA SER A 38 -10.22 3.94 9.69
C SER A 38 -10.59 2.59 10.32
N LYS A 39 -11.01 1.60 9.53
CA LYS A 39 -11.54 0.31 10.02
C LYS A 39 -10.64 -0.86 9.64
N GLN A 40 -9.55 -1.03 10.38
CA GLN A 40 -8.64 -2.16 10.21
C GLN A 40 -9.12 -3.39 10.99
N SER A 41 -9.63 -4.39 10.27
CA SER A 41 -9.68 -5.78 10.73
C SER A 41 -8.83 -6.59 9.75
N ASN A 42 -7.65 -7.05 10.19
CA ASN A 42 -6.73 -7.86 9.39
C ASN A 42 -7.17 -9.32 9.22
N LEU A 43 -8.36 -9.69 9.72
CA LEU A 43 -8.89 -11.04 9.61
C LEU A 43 -9.78 -11.14 8.37
N PHE A 44 -9.43 -12.02 7.43
CA PHE A 44 -10.26 -12.35 6.28
C PHE A 44 -11.22 -13.50 6.62
N LYS A 45 -12.52 -13.30 6.37
CA LYS A 45 -13.54 -14.34 6.45
C LYS A 45 -14.00 -14.72 5.04
N GLU A 46 -13.74 -15.97 4.67
CA GLU A 46 -14.21 -16.54 3.41
C GLU A 46 -15.75 -16.49 3.32
N GLY A 47 -16.28 -16.13 2.14
CA GLY A 47 -17.73 -15.94 1.93
C GLY A 47 -18.38 -14.79 2.72
N GLY A 48 -17.63 -14.00 3.49
CA GLY A 48 -18.15 -12.84 4.22
C GLY A 48 -18.30 -11.60 3.34
N THR A 49 -19.25 -10.71 3.65
CA THR A 49 -19.43 -9.45 2.89
C THR A 49 -18.52 -8.31 3.37
N GLY A 50 -17.66 -8.57 4.36
CA GLY A 50 -16.85 -7.59 5.09
C GLY A 50 -15.62 -7.04 4.37
N HIS A 51 -14.96 -7.88 3.56
CA HIS A 51 -13.60 -7.65 3.04
C HIS A 51 -13.61 -7.07 1.62
N VAL A 52 -14.23 -5.90 1.48
CA VAL A 52 -14.36 -5.20 0.18
C VAL A 52 -13.25 -4.19 -0.09
N TYR A 53 -12.42 -3.91 0.93
CA TYR A 53 -11.26 -3.02 0.86
C TYR A 53 -9.98 -3.85 0.85
N ARG A 54 -8.97 -3.35 0.14
CA ARG A 54 -7.67 -4.01 0.06
C ARG A 54 -6.88 -3.83 1.34
N GLN A 55 -6.14 -4.86 1.70
CA GLN A 55 -5.19 -4.79 2.81
C GLN A 55 -3.97 -3.97 2.39
N ILE A 56 -3.59 -3.04 3.25
CA ILE A 56 -2.33 -2.30 3.15
C ILE A 56 -1.22 -3.16 3.77
N GLN A 57 -0.16 -3.39 3.00
CA GLN A 57 1.04 -4.12 3.41
C GLN A 57 2.19 -3.14 3.57
N ASN A 58 2.92 -3.22 4.67
CA ASN A 58 4.12 -2.41 4.90
C ASN A 58 5.35 -3.23 4.51
N VAL A 59 6.02 -2.86 3.41
CA VAL A 59 7.30 -3.47 3.05
C VAL A 59 8.40 -2.74 3.81
N SER A 60 9.07 -3.47 4.70
CA SER A 60 10.15 -2.93 5.53
C SER A 60 11.49 -3.11 4.85
N PHE A 61 12.26 -2.04 4.79
CA PHE A 61 13.62 -2.00 4.26
C PHE A 61 14.59 -1.68 5.38
N ASP A 62 15.71 -2.39 5.38
CA ASP A 62 16.82 -2.21 6.30
C ASP A 62 18.10 -2.28 5.47
N VAL A 63 18.70 -1.12 5.21
CA VAL A 63 19.74 -0.95 4.20
C VAL A 63 20.98 -0.34 4.81
N ALA A 64 22.13 -0.96 4.58
CA ALA A 64 23.43 -0.37 4.82
C ALA A 64 23.83 0.48 3.60
N VAL A 65 24.16 1.74 3.83
CA VAL A 65 24.58 2.70 2.83
C VAL A 65 26.02 3.11 3.11
N THR A 66 26.90 2.85 2.14
CA THR A 66 28.31 3.22 2.19
C THR A 66 28.56 4.41 1.28
N ALA A 67 29.15 5.47 1.83
CA ALA A 67 29.66 6.57 1.02
C ALA A 67 30.97 6.12 0.33
N ALA A 68 30.88 5.63 -0.91
CA ALA A 68 32.09 5.38 -1.70
C ALA A 68 32.61 6.72 -2.25
N THR A 69 33.66 7.28 -1.65
CA THR A 69 34.45 8.34 -2.30
C THR A 69 35.25 7.72 -3.44
N GLU A 70 34.79 7.88 -4.68
CA GLU A 70 35.63 7.58 -5.85
C GLU A 70 36.79 8.57 -5.92
N THR A 71 37.93 8.23 -5.32
CA THR A 71 39.22 8.82 -5.66
C THR A 71 39.70 8.21 -6.98
N GLY A 72 39.07 8.59 -8.10
CA GLY A 72 39.59 8.28 -9.43
C GLY A 72 38.56 8.23 -10.56
N GLY A 73 38.48 9.30 -11.35
CA GLY A 73 38.13 9.22 -12.78
C GLY A 73 36.64 9.24 -13.17
N GLY A 74 36.07 10.44 -13.28
CA GLY A 74 35.13 10.82 -14.36
C GLY A 74 33.74 10.16 -14.45
N GLY A 75 33.40 9.21 -13.58
CA GLY A 75 32.06 8.61 -13.50
C GLY A 75 31.13 9.40 -12.57
N LYS A 76 29.85 9.50 -12.92
CA LYS A 76 28.82 10.15 -12.09
C LYS A 76 28.83 9.54 -10.67
N ALA A 77 29.10 10.37 -9.67
CA ALA A 77 28.95 9.99 -8.28
C ALA A 77 27.49 9.57 -8.04
N GLY A 78 27.27 8.29 -7.77
CA GLY A 78 25.97 7.71 -7.50
C GLY A 78 26.04 6.84 -6.25
N LEU A 79 24.99 6.87 -5.45
CA LEU A 79 24.85 6.08 -4.23
C LEU A 79 24.96 4.57 -4.57
N LYS A 80 26.04 3.91 -4.14
CA LYS A 80 26.21 2.45 -4.32
C LYS A 80 25.59 1.73 -3.12
N VAL A 81 24.51 0.98 -3.36
CA VAL A 81 23.93 0.05 -2.37
C VAL A 81 24.67 -1.28 -2.48
N PHE A 82 25.42 -1.66 -1.44
CA PHE A 82 26.11 -2.95 -1.40
C PHE A 82 25.12 -4.04 -0.96
N SER A 83 24.64 -4.85 -1.90
CA SER A 83 24.10 -6.18 -1.56
C SER A 83 25.29 -7.10 -1.29
N ALA A 84 25.45 -7.58 -0.05
CA ALA A 84 26.53 -8.48 0.30
C ALA A 84 26.40 -9.80 -0.47
N GLU A 85 27.10 -9.92 -1.60
CA GLU A 85 27.48 -11.23 -2.15
C GLU A 85 28.70 -11.72 -1.37
N VAL A 86 28.51 -12.82 -0.63
CA VAL A 86 29.59 -13.52 0.06
C VAL A 86 30.49 -14.16 -1.00
N GLY A 87 31.50 -13.40 -1.46
CA GLY A 87 32.51 -13.81 -2.42
C GLY A 87 33.88 -14.05 -1.76
N VAL A 88 34.47 -15.20 -2.06
CA VAL A 88 35.67 -15.80 -1.47
C VAL A 88 36.96 -15.17 -2.02
N ASP A 89 37.23 -13.89 -1.78
CA ASP A 89 38.57 -13.35 -2.00
C ASP A 89 38.90 -12.25 -0.97
N GLY A 90 39.72 -12.64 0.00
CA GLY A 90 40.08 -11.87 1.19
C GLY A 90 41.06 -10.73 0.93
N THR A 91 40.73 -9.78 0.07
CA THR A 91 41.44 -8.50 -0.03
C THR A 91 40.73 -7.44 0.82
N HIS A 92 41.08 -7.40 2.11
CA HIS A 92 40.67 -6.32 3.00
C HIS A 92 41.41 -5.02 2.65
N THR A 93 40.94 -4.29 1.65
CA THR A 93 41.12 -2.83 1.62
C THR A 93 40.25 -2.25 2.72
N ARG A 94 40.84 -2.04 3.90
CA ARG A 94 40.23 -1.32 5.01
C ARG A 94 40.19 0.18 4.66
N GLN A 95 39.37 0.53 3.66
CA GLN A 95 38.94 1.91 3.52
C GLN A 95 38.04 2.22 4.71
N ASN A 96 38.20 3.41 5.27
CA ASN A 96 37.45 3.88 6.42
C ASN A 96 36.01 4.16 5.93
N GLU A 97 35.24 3.11 5.66
CA GLU A 97 33.88 3.19 5.18
C GLU A 97 32.99 3.61 6.34
N GLU A 98 32.49 4.84 6.28
CA GLU A 98 31.41 5.27 7.14
C GLU A 98 30.13 4.59 6.65
N VAL A 99 29.84 3.41 7.22
CA VAL A 99 28.61 2.66 6.95
C VAL A 99 27.47 3.33 7.70
N SER A 100 26.58 4.00 6.99
CA SER A 100 25.31 4.50 7.52
C SER A 100 24.23 3.43 7.36
N ARG A 101 23.24 3.39 8.26
CA ARG A 101 22.12 2.45 8.19
C ARG A 101 20.80 3.21 8.09
N VAL A 102 19.96 2.82 7.15
CA VAL A 102 18.64 3.41 6.90
C VAL A 102 17.59 2.33 7.04
N GLN A 103 16.59 2.57 7.90
CA GLN A 103 15.43 1.71 8.05
C GLN A 103 14.18 2.52 7.71
N PHE A 104 13.36 2.00 6.80
CA PHE A 104 12.13 2.65 6.37
C PHE A 104 11.08 1.62 5.93
N SER A 105 9.84 2.06 5.76
CA SER A 105 8.74 1.21 5.30
C SER A 105 7.95 1.92 4.21
N ILE A 106 7.65 1.20 3.12
CA ILE A 106 6.75 1.69 2.07
C ILE A 106 5.44 0.91 2.16
N PRO A 107 4.30 1.55 2.49
CA PRO A 107 2.99 0.92 2.43
C PRO A 107 2.55 0.73 0.97
N LEU A 108 1.95 -0.42 0.65
CA LEU A 108 1.36 -0.69 -0.66
C LEU A 108 0.16 -1.64 -0.57
N THR A 109 -0.73 -1.58 -1.56
CA THR A 109 -1.73 -2.62 -1.80
C THR A 109 -1.39 -3.38 -3.08
N LEU A 110 -1.46 -4.70 -3.02
CA LEU A 110 -1.41 -5.54 -4.21
C LEU A 110 -2.74 -5.46 -4.99
N ARG A 111 -2.73 -5.97 -6.22
CA ARG A 111 -3.93 -6.06 -7.05
C ARG A 111 -5.06 -6.81 -6.35
N ALA A 112 -6.29 -6.43 -6.66
CA ALA A 112 -7.48 -7.07 -6.11
C ALA A 112 -7.49 -8.58 -6.39
N SER A 113 -7.84 -9.36 -5.37
CA SER A 113 -8.01 -10.81 -5.52
C SER A 113 -9.38 -11.15 -6.12
N ILE A 114 -9.54 -12.36 -6.65
CA ILE A 114 -10.85 -12.86 -7.10
C ILE A 114 -11.86 -12.83 -5.94
N ALA A 115 -11.42 -13.15 -4.72
CA ALA A 115 -12.27 -13.15 -3.53
C ALA A 115 -12.81 -11.74 -3.20
N GLU A 116 -12.00 -10.69 -3.35
CA GLU A 116 -12.44 -9.30 -3.16
C GLU A 116 -13.57 -8.94 -4.13
N SER A 117 -13.42 -9.30 -5.41
CA SER A 117 -14.44 -9.07 -6.43
C SER A 117 -15.76 -9.76 -6.09
N VAL A 118 -15.71 -11.00 -5.60
CA VAL A 118 -16.90 -11.75 -5.16
C VAL A 118 -17.56 -11.08 -3.95
N HIS A 119 -16.79 -10.68 -2.95
CA HIS A 119 -17.31 -10.02 -1.74
C HIS A 119 -17.95 -8.67 -2.04
N ARG A 120 -17.36 -7.89 -2.94
CA ARG A 120 -17.91 -6.60 -3.40
C ARG A 120 -19.28 -6.79 -4.04
N GLU A 121 -19.41 -7.78 -4.91
CA GLU A 121 -20.67 -8.11 -5.58
C GLU A 121 -21.73 -8.65 -4.62
N GLN A 122 -21.34 -9.51 -3.67
CA GLN A 122 -22.25 -9.99 -2.62
C GLN A 122 -22.74 -8.85 -1.73
N ARG A 123 -21.85 -7.94 -1.31
CA ARG A 123 -22.24 -6.75 -0.53
C ARG A 123 -23.23 -5.88 -1.30
N ARG A 124 -23.01 -5.67 -2.60
CA ARG A 124 -23.94 -4.95 -3.48
C ARG A 124 -25.32 -5.60 -3.47
N LYS A 125 -25.41 -6.91 -3.75
CA LYS A 125 -26.69 -7.66 -3.75
C LYS A 125 -27.42 -7.57 -2.41
N VAL A 126 -26.72 -7.78 -1.29
CA VAL A 126 -27.30 -7.68 0.06
C VAL A 126 -27.82 -6.26 0.34
N SER A 127 -27.09 -5.24 -0.08
CA SER A 127 -27.52 -3.84 0.10
C SER A 127 -28.77 -3.50 -0.72
N GLU A 128 -28.85 -3.97 -1.97
CA GLU A 128 -30.00 -3.77 -2.85
C GLU A 128 -31.23 -4.50 -2.34
N GLU A 129 -31.07 -5.74 -1.86
CA GLU A 129 -32.15 -6.50 -1.26
C GLU A 129 -32.67 -5.82 0.02
N SER A 130 -31.76 -5.35 0.87
CA SER A 130 -32.12 -4.62 2.10
C SER A 130 -32.86 -3.31 1.78
N ALA A 131 -32.44 -2.58 0.75
CA ALA A 131 -33.12 -1.38 0.29
C ALA A 131 -34.53 -1.69 -0.23
N LYS A 132 -34.69 -2.74 -1.06
CA LYS A 132 -36.00 -3.19 -1.55
C LYS A 132 -36.93 -3.61 -0.43
N ARG A 133 -36.44 -4.36 0.56
CA ARG A 133 -37.21 -4.77 1.75
C ARG A 133 -37.67 -3.55 2.56
N THR A 134 -36.78 -2.58 2.75
CA THR A 134 -37.08 -1.34 3.48
C THR A 134 -38.14 -0.51 2.75
N GLU A 135 -38.03 -0.39 1.42
CA GLU A 135 -38.99 0.34 0.59
C GLU A 135 -40.36 -0.34 0.55
N ALA A 136 -40.40 -1.66 0.41
CA ALA A 136 -41.65 -2.43 0.48
C ALA A 136 -42.34 -2.30 1.85
N ALA A 137 -41.56 -2.26 2.94
CA ALA A 137 -42.09 -2.02 4.29
C ALA A 137 -42.67 -0.61 4.46
N LYS A 138 -42.04 0.42 3.87
CA LYS A 138 -42.58 1.79 3.84
C LYS A 138 -43.90 1.86 3.07
N ARG A 139 -43.99 1.26 1.88
CA ARG A 139 -45.22 1.25 1.07
C ARG A 139 -46.38 0.59 1.80
N ARG A 140 -46.17 -0.59 2.38
CA ARG A 140 -47.21 -1.29 3.18
C ARG A 140 -47.72 -0.45 4.35
N ARG A 141 -46.85 0.31 5.02
CA ARG A 141 -47.24 1.23 6.11
C ARG A 141 -48.07 2.41 5.59
N SER A 142 -47.73 2.96 4.42
CA SER A 142 -48.50 4.02 3.77
C SER A 142 -49.89 3.55 3.37
N ASP A 143 -49.98 2.42 2.66
CA ASP A 143 -51.27 1.85 2.22
C ASP A 143 -52.18 1.53 3.41
N SER A 144 -51.61 1.04 4.52
CA SER A 144 -52.36 0.78 5.75
C SER A 144 -52.86 2.06 6.42
N ALA A 145 -52.11 3.16 6.35
CA ALA A 145 -52.53 4.45 6.92
C ALA A 145 -53.63 5.12 6.09
N GLU A 146 -53.53 5.08 4.77
CA GLU A 146 -54.61 5.52 3.86
C GLU A 146 -55.87 4.68 4.03
N ALA A 147 -55.72 3.36 4.21
CA ALA A 147 -56.84 2.43 4.44
C ALA A 147 -57.60 2.67 5.77
N VAL A 148 -57.03 3.38 6.73
CA VAL A 148 -57.70 3.74 7.99
C VAL A 148 -58.46 5.07 7.85
N ASN A 149 -58.01 5.96 6.97
CA ASN A 149 -58.54 7.31 6.84
C ASN A 149 -59.85 7.38 6.02
N TRP A 150 -60.16 6.39 5.17
CA TRP A 150 -61.42 6.34 4.40
C TRP A 150 -62.62 5.77 5.17
N LYS A 151 -62.40 5.23 6.38
CA LYS A 151 -63.44 4.56 7.18
C LYS A 151 -64.25 5.51 8.09
N PHE A 152 -64.17 6.81 7.88
CA PHE A 152 -64.95 7.82 8.61
C PHE A 152 -65.77 8.70 7.66
#